data_AF-A0A8X8GG88-F1
#
_entry.id   AF-A0A8X8GG88-F1
#
_cell.length_a   1.000
_cell.length_b   1.000
_cell.length_c   1.000
_cell.angle_alpha   90.00
_cell.angle_beta   90.00
_cell.angle_gamma   90.00
#
_symmetry.space_group_name_H-M   'P 1'
#
loop_
_entity.id
_entity.type
_entity.pdbx_description
1 polymer ?
#
loop_
_entity_poly.entity_id
_entity_poly.type
_entity_poly.pdbx_seq_one_letter_code
_entity_poly.pdbx_strand_id
1 'polypeptide(L)'
;MNRNPLQPDYRIGEVAKAAGVHVETVRFYERQGLIPQPVKPHLGIRRYPQDTIARIRFIKHAQMLGFTLQEARELLALRINDVQACDTVHLQAQIKLSSVHEKIQALQSLEVTLMRFIKDCENERSGSYHGCPILQSLETVEVITNASVSKEGRK
;
A
#
# COMPACT_ATOMS: atom_id res chain seq x y z
N MET A 1 -25.64 10.14 -32.82
CA MET A 1 -25.67 8.96 -31.92
C MET A 1 -25.27 9.42 -30.53
N ASN A 2 -26.24 9.82 -29.72
CA ASN A 2 -26.04 10.38 -28.38
C ASN A 2 -25.59 9.29 -27.39
N ARG A 3 -24.32 9.29 -26.97
CA ARG A 3 -23.90 8.56 -25.77
C ARG A 3 -24.19 9.43 -24.56
N ASN A 4 -25.18 9.05 -23.77
CA ASN A 4 -25.49 9.67 -22.49
C ASN A 4 -24.33 9.36 -21.51
N PRO A 5 -23.59 10.36 -20.99
CA PRO A 5 -22.36 10.15 -20.21
C PRO A 5 -22.56 9.55 -18.80
N LEU A 6 -23.78 9.13 -18.44
CA LEU A 6 -24.14 8.68 -17.09
C LEU A 6 -24.69 7.25 -17.00
N GLN A 7 -24.59 6.43 -18.04
CA GLN A 7 -25.04 5.03 -17.96
C GLN A 7 -23.94 4.11 -17.40
N PRO A 8 -24.26 3.25 -16.40
CA PRO A 8 -23.32 2.26 -15.91
C PRO A 8 -23.22 1.12 -16.93
N ASP A 9 -22.16 1.10 -17.72
CA ASP A 9 -22.03 0.15 -18.82
C ASP A 9 -21.22 -1.11 -18.44
N TYR A 10 -20.34 -1.00 -17.44
CA TYR A 10 -19.33 -2.03 -17.20
C TYR A 10 -19.79 -3.09 -16.19
N ARG A 11 -19.58 -4.37 -16.52
CA ARG A 11 -19.62 -5.49 -15.56
C ARG A 11 -18.35 -5.46 -14.70
N ILE A 12 -18.40 -6.11 -13.53
CA ILE A 12 -17.25 -6.15 -12.61
C ILE A 12 -15.95 -6.66 -13.27
N GLY A 13 -16.05 -7.63 -14.18
CA GLY A 13 -14.90 -8.14 -14.93
C GLY A 13 -14.32 -7.13 -15.91
N GLU A 14 -15.18 -6.31 -16.53
CA GLU A 14 -14.77 -5.25 -17.45
C GLU A 14 -14.14 -4.08 -16.69
N VAL A 15 -14.68 -3.73 -15.51
CA VAL A 15 -14.07 -2.76 -14.59
C VAL A 15 -12.68 -3.22 -14.16
N ALA A 16 -12.56 -4.47 -13.71
CA ALA A 16 -11.30 -5.04 -13.26
C ALA A 16 -10.24 -5.01 -14.37
N LYS A 17 -10.63 -5.45 -15.58
CA LYS A 17 -9.76 -5.41 -16.76
C LYS A 17 -9.35 -3.99 -17.12
N ALA A 18 -10.30 -3.05 -17.18
CA ALA A 18 -10.01 -1.66 -17.54
C ALA A 18 -9.15 -0.95 -16.48
N ALA A 19 -9.33 -1.25 -15.19
CA ALA A 19 -8.53 -0.70 -14.11
C ALA A 19 -7.20 -1.43 -13.90
N GLY A 20 -6.97 -2.57 -14.56
CA GLY A 20 -5.76 -3.38 -14.42
C GLY A 20 -5.60 -3.97 -13.02
N VAL A 21 -6.70 -4.50 -12.46
CA VAL A 21 -6.77 -5.18 -11.16
C VAL A 21 -7.53 -6.50 -11.27
N HIS A 22 -7.43 -7.36 -10.27
CA HIS A 22 -8.27 -8.56 -10.19
C HIS A 22 -9.71 -8.20 -9.80
N VAL A 23 -10.67 -9.05 -10.20
CA VAL A 23 -12.08 -8.90 -9.79
C VAL A 23 -12.22 -8.89 -8.26
N GLU A 24 -11.41 -9.69 -7.56
CA GLU A 24 -11.43 -9.71 -6.09
C GLU A 24 -10.93 -8.40 -5.48
N THR A 25 -10.01 -7.68 -6.14
CA THR A 25 -9.60 -6.34 -5.72
C THR A 25 -10.75 -5.34 -5.83
N VAL A 26 -11.55 -5.42 -6.89
CA VAL A 26 -12.76 -4.58 -7.03
C VAL A 26 -13.75 -4.88 -5.89
N ARG A 27 -14.03 -6.16 -5.61
CA ARG A 27 -14.90 -6.56 -4.49
C ARG A 27 -14.34 -6.14 -3.14
N PHE A 28 -13.03 -6.24 -2.97
CA PHE A 28 -12.35 -5.79 -1.76
C PHE A 28 -12.56 -4.28 -1.55
N TYR A 29 -12.36 -3.46 -2.57
CA TYR A 29 -12.62 -2.02 -2.48
C TYR A 29 -14.09 -1.68 -2.22
N GLU A 30 -15.05 -2.47 -2.73
CA GLU A 30 -16.46 -2.31 -2.35
C GLU A 30 -16.67 -2.57 -0.85
N ARG A 31 -16.13 -3.69 -0.33
CA ARG A 31 -16.25 -4.05 1.10
C ARG A 31 -15.62 -3.00 2.02
N GLN A 32 -14.55 -2.36 1.56
CA GLN A 32 -13.87 -1.28 2.29
C GLN A 32 -14.52 0.10 2.09
N GLY A 33 -15.64 0.19 1.36
CA GLY A 33 -16.35 1.45 1.08
C GLY A 33 -15.55 2.43 0.24
N LEU A 34 -14.51 1.97 -0.45
CA LEU A 34 -13.63 2.82 -1.26
C LEU A 34 -14.22 3.12 -2.64
N ILE A 35 -15.07 2.23 -3.15
CA ILE A 35 -15.85 2.44 -4.36
C ILE A 35 -17.32 2.19 -4.06
N PRO A 36 -18.24 2.95 -4.67
CA PRO A 36 -19.68 2.74 -4.47
C PRO A 36 -20.08 1.38 -5.01
N GLN A 37 -20.79 0.60 -4.20
CA GLN A 37 -21.36 -0.66 -4.62
C GLN A 37 -22.71 -0.40 -5.33
N PRO A 38 -22.85 -0.71 -6.63
CA PRO A 38 -24.10 -0.51 -7.34
C PRO A 38 -25.21 -1.38 -6.76
N VAL A 39 -26.44 -0.85 -6.75
CA VAL A 39 -27.64 -1.59 -6.36
C VAL A 39 -27.76 -2.84 -7.24
N LYS A 40 -28.00 -3.99 -6.62
CA LYS A 40 -28.22 -5.24 -7.36
C LYS A 40 -29.58 -5.18 -8.05
N PRO A 41 -29.68 -5.26 -9.40
CA PRO A 41 -30.97 -5.28 -10.08
C PRO A 41 -31.77 -6.54 -9.71
N HIS A 42 -33.11 -6.45 -9.72
CA HIS A 42 -34.02 -7.57 -9.41
C HIS A 42 -33.75 -8.82 -10.26
N LEU A 43 -33.42 -8.63 -11.53
CA LEU A 43 -32.97 -9.67 -12.46
C LEU A 43 -31.84 -9.08 -13.29
N GLY A 44 -30.59 -9.30 -12.86
CA GLY A 44 -29.46 -8.78 -13.63
C GLY A 44 -28.11 -8.79 -12.93
N ILE A 45 -27.13 -8.27 -13.65
CA ILE A 45 -25.74 -8.13 -13.20
C ILE A 45 -25.53 -6.68 -12.76
N ARG A 46 -24.77 -6.48 -11.67
CA ARG A 46 -24.34 -5.14 -11.25
C ARG A 46 -23.59 -4.44 -12.39
N ARG A 47 -23.90 -3.17 -12.58
CA ARG A 47 -23.27 -2.31 -13.57
C ARG A 47 -22.58 -1.14 -12.88
N TYR A 48 -21.39 -0.83 -13.33
CA TYR A 48 -20.54 0.20 -12.74
C TYR A 48 -20.39 1.37 -13.72
N PRO A 49 -20.45 2.63 -13.22
CA PRO A 49 -20.14 3.79 -14.02
C PRO A 49 -18.64 3.86 -14.32
N GLN A 50 -18.29 4.54 -15.42
CA GLN A 50 -16.90 4.74 -15.83
C GLN A 50 -16.02 5.38 -14.75
N ASP A 51 -16.57 6.27 -13.92
CA ASP A 51 -15.83 6.89 -12.81
C ASP A 51 -15.27 5.85 -11.81
N THR A 52 -15.93 4.69 -11.67
CA THR A 52 -15.42 3.57 -10.85
C THR A 52 -14.02 3.14 -11.31
N ILE A 53 -13.77 3.11 -12.62
CA ILE A 53 -12.46 2.74 -13.18
C ILE A 53 -11.41 3.77 -12.79
N ALA A 54 -11.73 5.06 -12.90
CA ALA A 54 -10.83 6.15 -12.51
C ALA A 54 -10.52 6.10 -11.00
N ARG A 55 -11.54 5.85 -10.18
CA ARG A 55 -11.41 5.71 -8.72
C ARG A 55 -10.53 4.53 -8.31
N ILE A 56 -10.68 3.36 -8.96
CA ILE A 56 -9.83 2.18 -8.71
C ILE A 56 -8.38 2.47 -9.10
N ARG A 57 -8.14 3.09 -10.25
CA ARG A 57 -6.78 3.46 -10.69
C ARG A 57 -6.13 4.44 -9.71
N PHE A 58 -6.90 5.41 -9.20
CA PHE A 58 -6.42 6.34 -8.18
C PHE A 58 -5.95 5.61 -6.92
N ILE A 59 -6.78 4.71 -6.37
CA ILE A 59 -6.43 3.93 -5.17
C ILE A 59 -5.18 3.09 -5.44
N LYS A 60 -5.12 2.42 -6.59
CA LYS A 60 -3.97 1.60 -7.00
C LYS A 60 -2.68 2.43 -7.03
N HIS A 61 -2.69 3.60 -7.65
CA HIS A 61 -1.52 4.47 -7.72
C HIS A 61 -1.11 5.01 -6.35
N ALA A 62 -2.08 5.38 -5.50
CA ALA A 62 -1.80 5.78 -4.13
C ALA A 62 -1.10 4.65 -3.35
N GLN A 63 -1.59 3.41 -3.45
CA GLN A 63 -0.94 2.26 -2.81
C GLN A 63 0.48 2.00 -3.34
N MET A 64 0.71 2.18 -4.65
CA MET A 64 2.07 2.06 -5.23
C MET A 64 3.05 3.10 -4.67
N LEU A 65 2.57 4.28 -4.30
CA LEU A 65 3.36 5.34 -3.66
C LEU A 65 3.52 5.14 -2.14
N GLY A 66 3.02 4.02 -1.60
CA GLY A 66 3.12 3.71 -0.17
C GLY A 66 2.05 4.38 0.68
N PHE A 67 1.00 4.93 0.08
CA PHE A 67 -0.19 5.34 0.83
C PHE A 67 -0.98 4.11 1.28
N THR A 68 -1.45 4.16 2.51
CA THR A 68 -2.39 3.20 3.06
C THR A 68 -3.76 3.36 2.39
N LEU A 69 -4.62 2.35 2.53
CA LEU A 69 -6.00 2.44 2.05
C LEU A 69 -6.80 3.56 2.72
N GLN A 70 -6.47 3.88 3.97
CA GLN A 70 -7.07 4.97 4.71
C GLN A 70 -6.67 6.33 4.12
N GLU A 71 -5.38 6.56 3.91
CA GLU A 71 -4.88 7.78 3.26
C GLU A 71 -5.42 7.93 1.83
N ALA A 72 -5.49 6.83 1.06
CA ALA A 72 -6.10 6.85 -0.27
C ALA A 72 -7.59 7.22 -0.25
N ARG A 73 -8.32 6.85 0.81
CA ARG A 73 -9.73 7.27 1.01
C ARG A 73 -9.84 8.77 1.26
N GLU A 74 -8.98 9.30 2.12
CA GLU A 74 -8.93 10.73 2.45
C GLU A 74 -8.61 11.56 1.21
N LEU A 75 -7.58 11.15 0.46
CA LEU A 75 -7.22 11.76 -0.82
C LEU A 75 -8.38 11.72 -1.84
N LEU A 76 -9.15 10.63 -1.89
CA LEU A 76 -10.35 10.53 -2.73
C LEU A 76 -11.46 11.49 -2.31
N ALA A 77 -11.62 11.74 -1.00
CA ALA A 77 -12.63 12.66 -0.49
C ALA A 77 -12.27 14.12 -0.82
N LEU A 78 -10.98 14.46 -0.80
CA LEU A 78 -10.49 15.79 -1.16
C LEU A 78 -10.77 16.16 -2.63
N ARG A 79 -10.85 15.17 -3.54
CA ARG A 79 -11.20 15.41 -4.95
C ARG A 79 -12.58 16.05 -5.14
N ILE A 80 -13.47 15.99 -4.14
CA ILE A 80 -14.84 16.50 -4.21
C ILE A 80 -14.92 17.98 -3.79
N ASN A 81 -13.91 18.50 -3.06
CA ASN A 81 -13.92 19.85 -2.49
C ASN A 81 -12.80 20.71 -3.09
N ASP A 82 -13.14 21.81 -3.74
CA ASP A 82 -12.18 22.65 -4.46
C ASP A 82 -11.60 23.77 -3.57
N VAL A 83 -10.34 24.14 -3.84
CA VAL A 83 -9.43 25.08 -3.12
C VAL A 83 -8.64 24.50 -1.93
N GLN A 84 -9.26 24.01 -0.85
CA GLN A 84 -8.52 23.52 0.34
C GLN A 84 -7.87 22.13 0.16
N ALA A 85 -8.21 21.43 -0.93
CA ALA A 85 -7.69 20.11 -1.24
C ALA A 85 -6.21 20.13 -1.63
N CYS A 86 -5.73 21.19 -2.29
CA CYS A 86 -4.37 21.22 -2.81
C CYS A 86 -3.33 21.23 -1.67
N ASP A 87 -3.50 22.11 -0.68
CA ASP A 87 -2.60 22.22 0.47
C ASP A 87 -2.60 20.94 1.32
N THR A 88 -3.78 20.35 1.52
CA THR A 88 -3.92 19.09 2.28
C THR A 88 -3.23 17.92 1.57
N VAL A 89 -3.45 17.76 0.26
CA VAL A 89 -2.79 16.73 -0.56
C VAL A 89 -1.27 16.94 -0.56
N HIS A 90 -0.82 18.19 -0.67
CA HIS A 90 0.60 18.54 -0.65
C HIS A 90 1.25 18.17 0.70
N LEU A 91 0.61 18.47 1.82
CA LEU A 91 1.08 18.08 3.15
C LEU A 91 1.15 16.55 3.30
N GLN A 92 0.11 15.82 2.87
CA GLN A 92 0.11 14.35 2.94
C GLN A 92 1.23 13.74 2.09
N ALA A 93 1.52 14.32 0.91
CA ALA A 93 2.64 13.89 0.08
C ALA A 93 4.00 14.15 0.76
N GLN A 94 4.18 15.28 1.43
CA GLN A 94 5.42 15.57 2.19
C GLN A 94 5.62 14.58 3.35
N ILE A 95 4.58 14.29 4.12
CA ILE A 95 4.64 13.29 5.20
C ILE A 95 5.02 11.92 4.65
N LYS A 96 4.42 11.52 3.51
CA LYS A 96 4.75 10.25 2.86
C LYS A 96 6.21 10.22 2.40
N LEU A 97 6.70 11.32 1.82
CA LEU A 97 8.07 11.44 1.38
C LEU A 97 9.05 11.29 2.55
N SER A 98 8.78 11.93 3.70
CA SER A 98 9.60 11.77 4.90
C SER A 98 9.64 10.31 5.38
N SER A 99 8.48 9.64 5.44
CA SER A 99 8.39 8.22 5.78
C SER A 99 9.21 7.32 4.82
N VAL A 100 9.22 7.65 3.53
CA VAL A 100 10.05 6.92 2.55
C VAL A 100 11.54 7.14 2.81
N HIS A 101 11.96 8.38 3.11
CA HIS A 101 13.36 8.68 3.44
C HIS A 101 13.82 7.92 4.69
N GLU A 102 13.01 7.89 5.75
CA GLU A 102 13.31 7.14 6.98
C GLU A 102 13.50 5.64 6.68
N LYS A 103 12.63 5.05 5.86
CA LYS A 103 12.76 3.64 5.44
C LYS A 103 14.02 3.39 4.62
N ILE A 104 14.38 4.30 3.72
CA ILE A 104 15.61 4.21 2.92
C ILE A 104 16.82 4.21 3.86
N GLN A 105 16.89 5.13 4.83
CA GLN A 105 17.99 5.20 5.79
C GLN A 105 18.10 3.94 6.65
N ALA A 106 16.96 3.40 7.10
CA ALA A 106 16.92 2.15 7.85
C ALA A 106 17.41 0.96 7.02
N LEU A 107 16.97 0.87 5.75
CA LEU A 107 17.39 -0.20 4.82
C LEU A 107 18.88 -0.10 4.46
N GLN A 108 19.41 1.12 4.27
CA GLN A 108 20.84 1.34 4.05
C GLN A 108 21.67 0.92 5.27
N SER A 109 21.19 1.23 6.48
CA SER A 109 21.86 0.82 7.73
C SER A 109 21.89 -0.72 7.88
N LEU A 110 20.79 -1.37 7.50
CA LEU A 110 20.69 -2.84 7.47
C LEU A 110 21.62 -3.44 6.41
N GLU A 111 21.67 -2.85 5.22
CA GLU A 111 22.57 -3.25 4.13
C GLU A 111 24.03 -3.23 4.58
N VAL A 112 24.49 -2.13 5.18
CA VAL A 112 25.86 -2.01 5.72
C VAL A 112 26.15 -3.09 6.75
N THR A 113 25.18 -3.38 7.63
CA THR A 113 25.33 -4.43 8.66
C THR A 113 25.46 -5.82 8.02
N LEU A 114 24.64 -6.14 7.03
CA LEU A 114 24.70 -7.41 6.31
C LEU A 114 26.00 -7.55 5.51
N MET A 115 26.47 -6.47 4.88
CA MET A 115 27.75 -6.45 4.16
C MET A 115 28.92 -6.75 5.11
N ARG A 116 28.90 -6.17 6.33
CA ARG A 116 29.91 -6.48 7.36
C ARG A 116 29.87 -7.96 7.75
N PHE A 117 28.69 -8.51 8.04
CA PHE A 117 28.56 -9.93 8.39
C PHE A 117 29.09 -10.87 7.30
N ILE A 118 28.80 -10.58 6.02
CA ILE A 118 29.33 -11.35 4.90
C ILE A 118 30.87 -11.27 4.87
N LYS A 119 31.42 -10.05 4.98
CA LYS A 119 32.88 -9.84 4.95
C LYS A 119 33.60 -10.54 6.10
N ASP A 120 33.06 -10.48 7.32
CA ASP A 120 33.64 -11.14 8.49
C ASP A 120 33.66 -12.66 8.30
N CYS A 121 32.58 -13.22 7.75
CA CYS A 121 32.50 -14.64 7.42
C CYS A 121 33.48 -15.08 6.32
N GLU A 122 33.76 -14.21 5.34
CA GLU A 122 34.74 -14.50 4.29
C GLU A 122 36.18 -14.49 4.82
N ASN A 123 36.50 -13.58 5.74
CA ASN A 123 37.84 -13.44 6.31
C ASN A 123 38.17 -14.54 7.33
N GLU A 124 37.20 -14.96 8.13
CA GLU A 124 37.37 -15.94 9.20
C GLU A 124 36.80 -17.30 8.80
N ARG A 125 37.05 -17.74 7.56
CA ARG A 125 36.52 -18.99 6.99
C ARG A 125 37.06 -20.22 7.72
N SER A 126 36.61 -20.44 8.95
CA SER A 126 36.80 -21.65 9.72
C SER A 126 35.77 -22.62 9.18
N GLY A 127 36.21 -23.72 8.56
CA GLY A 127 35.35 -24.70 7.87
C GLY A 127 34.39 -25.48 8.78
N SER A 128 33.97 -24.91 9.91
CA SER A 128 33.12 -25.50 10.94
C SER A 128 31.96 -24.56 11.28
N TYR A 129 30.77 -25.15 11.45
CA TYR A 129 29.55 -24.48 11.88
C TYR A 129 29.71 -23.68 13.19
N HIS A 130 30.57 -24.16 14.10
CA HIS A 130 30.79 -23.54 15.42
C HIS A 130 31.71 -22.30 15.40
N GLY A 131 32.25 -21.91 14.25
CA GLY A 131 33.13 -20.75 14.09
C GLY A 131 32.56 -19.67 13.17
N CYS A 132 31.26 -19.70 12.85
CA CYS A 132 30.66 -18.73 11.94
C CYS A 132 30.45 -17.36 12.63
N PRO A 133 31.14 -16.29 12.20
CA PRO A 133 31.02 -14.97 12.82
C PRO A 133 29.62 -14.36 12.69
N ILE A 134 28.85 -14.75 11.66
CA ILE A 134 27.48 -14.28 11.44
C ILE A 134 26.55 -14.81 12.53
N LEU A 135 26.60 -16.12 12.82
CA LEU A 135 25.74 -16.72 13.85
C LEU A 135 26.07 -16.14 15.23
N GLN A 136 27.35 -15.98 15.54
CA GLN A 136 27.80 -15.36 16.79
C GLN A 136 27.33 -13.89 16.91
N SER A 137 27.37 -13.14 15.80
CA SER A 137 26.85 -11.76 15.78
C SER A 137 25.33 -11.72 15.98
N LEU A 138 24.57 -12.65 15.41
CA LEU A 138 23.11 -12.69 15.58
C LEU A 138 22.68 -13.12 17.00
N GLU A 139 23.49 -13.92 17.69
CA GLU A 139 23.26 -14.32 19.08
C GLU A 139 23.60 -13.23 20.10
N THR A 140 24.49 -12.29 19.73
CA THR A 140 24.96 -11.21 20.60
C THR A 140 24.31 -9.85 20.32
N VAL A 141 23.68 -9.67 19.15
CA VAL A 141 22.89 -8.48 18.84
C VAL A 141 21.55 -8.58 19.58
N GLU A 142 21.40 -7.85 20.69
CA GLU A 142 20.09 -7.49 21.21
C GLU A 142 19.33 -6.76 20.10
N VAL A 143 18.42 -7.47 19.46
CA VAL A 143 17.68 -6.99 18.29
C VAL A 143 16.92 -5.72 18.69
N ILE A 144 17.31 -4.59 18.09
CA ILE A 144 16.52 -3.35 18.13
C ILE A 144 15.22 -3.63 17.35
N THR A 145 14.23 -4.17 18.04
CA THR A 145 12.90 -4.40 17.49
C THR A 145 12.12 -3.08 17.56
N ASN A 146 12.07 -2.37 16.44
CA ASN A 146 11.08 -1.32 16.23
C ASN A 146 9.70 -1.98 16.03
N ALA A 147 9.03 -2.31 17.13
CA ALA A 147 7.66 -2.81 17.14
C ALA A 147 6.84 -2.10 18.23
N SER A 148 6.44 -0.86 17.97
CA SER A 148 5.37 -0.18 18.70
C SER A 148 4.06 -0.29 17.93
N VAL A 149 3.21 -1.26 18.29
CA VAL A 149 1.74 -1.13 18.18
C VAL A 149 1.08 -1.78 19.40
N SER A 150 0.56 -0.88 20.24
CA SER A 150 -0.50 -1.00 21.25
C SER A 150 -1.19 -2.35 21.46
N LYS A 151 -1.13 -2.81 22.72
CA LYS A 151 -2.24 -3.51 23.38
C LYS A 151 -2.45 -2.92 24.79
N GLU A 152 -3.25 -1.87 24.86
CA GLU A 152 -4.06 -1.49 26.02
C GLU A 152 -5.46 -2.04 25.71
N GLY A 153 -6.25 -2.71 26.53
CA GLY A 153 -6.19 -3.15 27.91
C GLY A 153 -7.56 -3.81 28.15
N ARG A 154 -7.60 -5.01 28.73
CA ARG A 154 -8.84 -5.70 29.09
C ARG A 154 -9.11 -5.40 30.56
N LYS A 155 -10.17 -4.64 30.83
CA LYS A 155 -10.94 -4.76 32.08
C LYS A 155 -12.23 -5.50 31.75
#